data_AF-A0A1Z5L0G3-F1
#
_entry.id   AF-A0A1Z5L0G3-F1
#
_cell.length_a   1.000
_cell.length_b   1.000
_cell.length_c   1.000
_cell.angle_alpha   90.00
_cell.angle_beta   90.00
_cell.angle_gamma   90.00
#
_symmetry.space_group_name_H-M   'P 1'
#
loop_
_entity.id
_entity.type
_entity.pdbx_description
1 polymer ?
#
loop_
_entity_poly.entity_id
_entity_poly.type
_entity_poly.pdbx_seq_one_letter_code
_entity_poly.pdbx_strand_id
1 'polypeptide(L)'
;MYLAVLGRIFDVEKGAEHYRPGGVYSQFAGRDASRAYITGDFSEAGLTDDLTDIDDESLLTFKDWVDFYESEYKFVGKVAGRYYTNYGLSCRREVPTLQLRVDTAHWHSSLIGWTSTKANTSL
;
A
#
# COMPACT_ATOMS: atom_id res chain seq x y z
N MET A 1 -10.06 16.49 0.95
CA MET A 1 -10.39 15.39 0.01
C MET A 1 -9.74 14.12 0.52
N TYR A 2 -10.30 12.92 0.30
CA TYR A 2 -9.80 11.70 0.94
C TYR A 2 -9.45 10.61 -0.08
N LEU A 3 -8.49 9.76 0.25
CA LEU A 3 -8.25 8.47 -0.40
C LEU A 3 -7.87 7.44 0.66
N ALA A 4 -7.87 6.15 0.29
CA ALA A 4 -7.43 5.09 1.17
C ALA A 4 -6.34 4.20 0.57
N VAL A 5 -5.45 3.75 1.46
CA VAL A 5 -4.38 2.78 1.18
C VAL A 5 -4.37 1.77 2.35
N LEU A 6 -4.48 0.48 2.07
CA LEU A 6 -4.68 -0.60 3.06
C LEU A 6 -5.83 -0.34 4.04
N GLY A 7 -6.92 0.24 3.54
CA GLY A 7 -8.07 0.64 4.33
C GLY A 7 -7.78 1.78 5.28
N ARG A 8 -6.64 2.49 5.17
CA ARG A 8 -6.30 3.65 5.98
C ARG A 8 -6.62 4.90 5.19
N ILE A 9 -7.39 5.79 5.79
CA ILE A 9 -7.90 6.99 5.12
C ILE A 9 -6.96 8.16 5.42
N PHE A 10 -6.55 8.85 4.36
CA PHE A 10 -5.71 10.04 4.42
C PHE A 10 -6.42 11.25 3.84
N ASP A 11 -6.28 12.40 4.50
CA ASP A 11 -6.65 13.70 3.95
C ASP A 11 -5.55 14.21 3.03
N VAL A 12 -5.86 14.22 1.74
CA VAL A 12 -4.94 14.58 0.65
C VAL A 12 -5.15 15.99 0.13
N GLU A 13 -5.78 16.86 0.93
CA GLU A 13 -5.99 18.27 0.54
C GLU A 13 -4.67 18.99 0.22
N LYS A 14 -3.56 18.65 0.91
CA LYS A 14 -2.20 19.17 0.62
C LYS A 14 -1.78 18.93 -0.84
N GLY A 15 -2.20 17.81 -1.43
CA GLY A 15 -1.88 17.40 -2.81
C GLY A 15 -3.06 17.54 -3.76
N ALA A 16 -4.00 18.46 -3.47
CA ALA A 16 -5.29 18.53 -4.17
C ALA A 16 -5.19 18.64 -5.70
N GLU A 17 -4.14 19.27 -6.23
CA GLU A 17 -3.90 19.38 -7.68
C GLU A 17 -3.80 18.03 -8.39
N HIS A 18 -3.36 16.98 -7.69
CA HIS A 18 -3.23 15.65 -8.27
C HIS A 18 -4.53 14.87 -8.26
N TYR A 19 -5.34 15.01 -7.20
CA TYR A 19 -6.48 14.13 -6.93
C TYR A 19 -7.84 14.77 -7.22
N ARG A 20 -7.92 16.09 -7.41
CA ARG A 20 -9.18 16.76 -7.80
C ARG A 20 -9.57 16.37 -9.23
N PRO A 21 -10.85 16.52 -9.62
CA PRO A 21 -11.28 16.30 -10.99
C PRO A 21 -10.39 17.04 -12.00
N GLY A 22 -9.86 16.30 -12.98
CA GLY A 22 -8.90 16.81 -13.97
C GLY A 22 -7.42 16.61 -13.61
N GLY A 23 -7.12 16.20 -12.37
CA GLY A 23 -5.78 15.78 -11.96
C GLY A 23 -5.43 14.36 -12.43
N VAL A 24 -4.13 14.10 -12.60
CA VAL A 24 -3.58 12.82 -13.11
C VAL A 24 -3.89 11.62 -12.21
N TYR A 25 -4.21 11.87 -10.94
CA TYR A 25 -4.48 10.88 -9.90
C TYR A 25 -5.91 10.99 -9.38
N SER A 26 -6.80 11.63 -10.14
CA SER A 26 -8.20 11.86 -9.74
C SER A 26 -9.00 10.58 -9.50
N GLN A 27 -8.66 9.49 -10.19
CA GLN A 27 -9.28 8.17 -9.99
C GLN A 27 -9.11 7.58 -8.57
N PHE A 28 -8.13 8.07 -7.79
CA PHE A 28 -7.89 7.60 -6.42
C PHE A 28 -8.76 8.30 -5.37
N ALA A 29 -9.35 9.46 -5.70
CA ALA A 29 -10.16 10.19 -4.75
C ALA A 29 -11.40 9.39 -4.35
N GLY A 30 -11.63 9.29 -3.04
CA GLY A 30 -12.83 8.72 -2.44
C GLY A 30 -12.90 7.19 -2.41
N ARG A 31 -11.82 6.47 -2.74
CA ARG A 31 -11.78 5.01 -2.71
C ARG A 31 -10.47 4.46 -2.15
N ASP A 32 -10.47 3.16 -1.87
CA ASP A 32 -9.25 2.39 -1.64
C ASP A 32 -8.83 1.75 -2.96
N ALA A 33 -7.67 2.15 -3.47
CA ALA A 33 -7.09 1.65 -4.70
C ALA A 33 -5.70 1.05 -4.44
N SER A 34 -5.53 0.40 -3.28
CA SER A 34 -4.28 -0.23 -2.85
C SER A 34 -3.57 -1.00 -3.96
N ARG A 35 -4.32 -1.77 -4.75
CA ARG A 35 -3.77 -2.58 -5.85
C ARG A 35 -3.09 -1.75 -6.94
N ALA A 36 -3.65 -0.59 -7.27
CA ALA A 36 -3.16 0.27 -8.34
C ALA A 36 -1.78 0.88 -8.02
N TYR A 37 -1.45 1.10 -6.75
CA TYR A 37 -0.13 1.57 -6.33
C TYR A 37 0.97 0.55 -6.58
N ILE A 38 0.62 -0.74 -6.54
CA ILE A 38 1.55 -1.85 -6.76
C ILE A 38 1.67 -2.17 -8.24
N THR A 39 0.53 -2.29 -8.91
CA THR A 39 0.43 -2.81 -10.27
C THR A 39 0.59 -1.74 -11.34
N GLY A 40 0.35 -0.46 -11.00
CA GLY A 40 0.25 0.61 -11.98
C GLY A 40 -1.02 0.53 -12.86
N ASP A 41 -1.96 -0.36 -12.55
CA ASP A 41 -3.22 -0.49 -13.28
C ASP A 41 -4.25 0.52 -12.74
N PHE A 42 -4.54 1.55 -13.53
CA PHE A 42 -5.53 2.59 -13.21
C PHE A 42 -6.88 2.36 -13.89
N SER A 43 -7.11 1.17 -14.46
CA SER A 43 -8.43 0.76 -14.90
C SER A 43 -9.35 0.47 -13.71
N GLU A 44 -10.67 0.42 -13.91
CA GLU A 44 -11.60 0.08 -12.82
C GLU A 44 -11.33 -1.30 -12.19
N ALA A 45 -10.70 -2.23 -12.93
CA ALA A 45 -10.28 -3.51 -12.38
C ALA A 45 -9.07 -3.38 -11.42
N GLY A 46 -8.17 -2.44 -11.70
CA GLY A 46 -7.00 -2.13 -10.87
C GLY A 46 -7.32 -1.23 -9.66
N LEU A 47 -8.37 -0.42 -9.73
CA LEU A 47 -8.82 0.48 -8.66
C LEU A 47 -9.60 -0.24 -7.56
N THR A 48 -8.94 -1.21 -6.92
CA THR A 48 -9.50 -2.07 -5.88
C THR A 48 -8.58 -2.18 -4.66
N ASP A 49 -9.16 -2.57 -3.53
CA ASP A 49 -8.47 -2.89 -2.28
C ASP A 49 -7.98 -4.35 -2.22
N ASP A 50 -8.17 -5.14 -3.29
CA ASP A 50 -7.80 -6.56 -3.29
C ASP A 50 -6.32 -6.78 -3.65
N LEU A 51 -5.59 -7.33 -2.68
CA LEU A 51 -4.16 -7.70 -2.79
C LEU A 51 -3.92 -9.21 -2.63
N THR A 52 -4.97 -10.03 -2.73
CA THR A 52 -4.89 -11.48 -2.44
C THR A 52 -4.02 -12.25 -3.42
N ASP A 53 -3.90 -11.78 -4.66
CA ASP A 53 -3.15 -12.37 -5.78
C ASP A 53 -1.87 -11.61 -6.14
N ILE A 54 -1.56 -10.50 -5.46
CA ILE A 54 -0.28 -9.81 -5.58
C ILE A 54 0.81 -10.71 -5.04
N ASP A 55 2.00 -10.74 -5.61
CA ASP A 55 3.13 -11.52 -5.09
C ASP A 55 3.86 -10.79 -3.93
N ASP A 56 4.65 -11.53 -3.16
CA ASP A 56 5.29 -10.99 -1.96
C ASP A 56 6.39 -9.95 -2.27
N GLU A 57 7.06 -10.03 -3.42
CA GLU A 57 8.09 -9.04 -3.82
C GLU A 57 7.44 -7.70 -4.16
N SER A 58 6.34 -7.73 -4.91
CA SER A 58 5.53 -6.56 -5.22
C SER A 58 4.92 -5.90 -3.97
N LEU A 59 4.69 -6.65 -2.88
CA LEU A 59 4.23 -6.07 -1.61
C LEU A 59 5.30 -5.22 -0.90
N LEU A 60 6.59 -5.38 -1.23
CA LEU A 60 7.65 -4.57 -0.64
C LEU A 60 7.59 -3.12 -1.09
N THR A 61 7.44 -2.89 -2.40
CA THR A 61 7.30 -1.55 -2.97
C THR A 61 6.06 -0.85 -2.43
N PHE A 62 5.06 -1.61 -2.02
CA PHE A 62 3.85 -1.08 -1.42
C PHE A 62 4.06 -0.50 -0.03
N LYS A 63 5.00 -1.04 0.75
CA LYS A 63 5.34 -0.47 2.05
C LYS A 63 5.82 0.97 1.90
N ASP A 64 6.64 1.26 0.89
CA ASP A 64 7.16 2.61 0.65
C ASP A 64 6.02 3.61 0.37
N TRP A 65 4.98 3.16 -0.35
CA TRP A 65 3.77 3.97 -0.56
C TRP A 65 3.03 4.25 0.75
N VAL A 66 2.85 3.25 1.60
CA VAL A 66 2.18 3.43 2.90
C VAL A 66 2.97 4.42 3.76
N ASP A 67 4.29 4.25 3.87
CA ASP A 67 5.17 5.12 4.65
C ASP A 67 5.12 6.57 4.12
N PHE A 68 5.13 6.74 2.79
CA PHE A 68 4.96 8.05 2.14
C PHE A 68 3.63 8.72 2.52
N TYR A 69 2.51 8.00 2.48
CA TYR A 69 1.22 8.60 2.83
C TYR A 69 1.11 8.93 4.32
N GLU A 70 1.71 8.11 5.18
CA GLU A 70 1.82 8.40 6.61
C GLU A 70 2.66 9.64 6.91
N SER A 71 3.73 9.87 6.15
CA SER A 71 4.60 11.03 6.35
C SER A 71 4.05 12.31 5.73
N GLU A 72 3.45 12.20 4.55
CA GLU A 72 3.05 13.37 3.76
C GLU A 72 1.65 13.88 4.04
N TYR A 73 0.75 13.00 4.48
CA TYR A 73 -0.67 13.29 4.59
C TYR A 73 -1.24 12.96 5.96
N LYS A 74 -2.33 13.63 6.31
CA LYS A 74 -2.96 13.46 7.61
C LYS A 74 -3.80 12.19 7.62
N PHE A 75 -3.48 11.22 8.47
CA PHE A 75 -4.35 10.08 8.76
C PHE A 75 -5.64 10.55 9.44
N VAL A 76 -6.80 10.09 8.95
CA VAL A 76 -8.12 10.52 9.46
C VAL A 76 -9.07 9.37 9.82
N GLY A 77 -8.76 8.13 9.45
CA GLY A 77 -9.63 7.00 9.79
C GLY A 77 -9.33 5.72 9.04
N LYS A 78 -10.29 4.79 9.09
CA LYS A 78 -10.19 3.47 8.45
C LYS A 78 -11.45 3.16 7.64
N VAL A 79 -11.29 2.53 6.49
CA VAL A 79 -12.36 2.03 5.64
C VAL A 79 -12.89 0.73 6.25
N ALA A 80 -14.20 0.69 6.52
CA ALA A 80 -14.86 -0.55 6.92
C ALA A 80 -15.00 -1.48 5.71
N GLY A 81 -14.53 -2.72 5.82
CA GLY A 81 -14.48 -3.68 4.72
C GLY A 81 -13.39 -4.73 4.93
N ARG A 82 -12.57 -4.94 3.90
CA ARG A 82 -11.56 -6.00 3.83
C ARG A 82 -10.58 -5.97 5.00
N TYR A 83 -10.02 -4.81 5.29
CA TYR A 83 -8.97 -4.65 6.29
C TYR A 83 -9.48 -4.35 7.69
N TYR A 84 -10.60 -3.64 7.81
CA TYR A 84 -11.13 -3.21 9.11
C TYR A 84 -12.62 -3.44 9.20
N THR A 85 -13.10 -3.81 10.39
CA THR A 85 -14.55 -3.89 10.66
C THR A 85 -15.16 -2.49 10.74
N ASN A 86 -16.49 -2.42 10.82
CA ASN A 86 -17.22 -1.17 11.08
C ASN A 86 -16.86 -0.52 12.45
N TYR A 87 -16.15 -1.22 13.32
CA TYR A 87 -15.61 -0.70 14.58
C TYR A 87 -14.13 -0.27 14.48
N GLY A 88 -13.53 -0.34 13.29
CA GLY A 88 -12.12 0.01 13.06
C GLY A 88 -11.10 -1.05 13.54
N LEU A 89 -11.57 -2.23 13.93
CA LEU A 89 -10.72 -3.36 14.33
C LEU A 89 -10.20 -4.10 13.11
N SER A 90 -8.94 -4.52 13.13
CA SER A 90 -8.35 -5.26 12.01
C SER A 90 -9.10 -6.57 11.76
N CYS A 91 -9.44 -6.82 10.50
CA CYS A 91 -10.02 -8.09 10.08
C CYS A 91 -8.97 -9.19 10.24
N ARG A 92 -9.31 -10.22 11.01
CA ARG A 92 -8.35 -11.22 11.53
C ARG A 92 -7.63 -12.02 10.43
N ARG A 93 -8.17 -12.07 9.20
CA ARG A 93 -7.60 -12.85 8.09
C ARG A 93 -6.69 -12.04 7.16
N GLU A 94 -7.01 -10.78 6.90
CA GLU A 94 -6.34 -10.02 5.83
C GLU A 94 -5.10 -9.28 6.35
N VAL A 95 -5.24 -8.54 7.47
CA VAL A 95 -4.16 -7.68 7.98
C VAL A 95 -2.96 -8.48 8.50
N PRO A 96 -3.12 -9.53 9.33
CA PRO A 96 -1.98 -10.33 9.78
C PRO A 96 -1.28 -11.05 8.62
N THR A 97 -2.05 -11.53 7.64
CA THR A 97 -1.49 -12.21 6.47
C THR A 97 -0.69 -11.26 5.60
N LEU A 98 -1.20 -10.04 5.32
CA LEU A 98 -0.43 -9.06 4.57
C LEU A 98 0.83 -8.60 5.30
N GLN A 99 0.75 -8.37 6.62
CA GLN A 99 1.92 -8.02 7.40
C GLN A 99 2.97 -9.14 7.37
N LEU A 100 2.56 -10.39 7.57
CA LEU A 100 3.46 -11.54 7.49
C LEU A 100 4.12 -11.66 6.11
N ARG A 101 3.39 -11.38 5.03
CA ARG A 101 3.91 -11.43 3.66
C ARG A 101 4.93 -10.33 3.41
N VAL A 102 4.64 -9.10 3.84
CA VAL A 102 5.58 -7.97 3.81
C VAL A 102 6.84 -8.29 4.62
N ASP A 103 6.69 -8.79 5.85
CA ASP A 103 7.81 -9.16 6.72
C ASP A 103 8.67 -10.29 6.12
N THR A 104 8.01 -11.29 5.52
CA THR A 104 8.68 -12.41 4.83
C THR A 104 9.46 -11.92 3.61
N ALA A 105 8.87 -11.03 2.82
CA ALA A 105 9.54 -10.44 1.67
C ALA A 105 10.76 -9.59 2.10
N HIS A 106 10.62 -8.82 3.18
CA HIS A 106 11.71 -7.99 3.70
C HIS A 106 12.88 -8.84 4.20
N TRP A 107 12.57 -9.96 4.86
CA TRP A 107 13.57 -10.91 5.32
C TRP A 107 14.34 -11.56 4.15
N HIS A 108 13.65 -11.99 3.10
CA HIS A 108 14.30 -12.55 1.90
C HIS A 108 15.19 -11.52 1.18
N SER A 109 14.70 -10.29 1.00
CA SER A 109 15.49 -9.20 0.42
C SER A 109 16.77 -8.92 1.22
N SER A 110 16.67 -8.95 2.56
CA SER A 110 17.81 -8.76 3.47
C SER A 110 18.85 -9.88 3.36
N LEU A 111 18.43 -11.12 3.14
CA LEU A 111 19.35 -12.26 2.94
C LEU A 111 20.06 -12.21 1.59
N ILE A 112 19.36 -11.84 0.51
CA ILE A 112 19.95 -11.70 -0.82
C ILE A 112 20.97 -10.55 -0.85
N GLY A 113 20.66 -9.44 -0.19
CA GLY A 113 21.62 -8.33 -0.01
C GLY A 113 22.87 -8.76 0.76
N TRP A 114 22.72 -9.61 1.78
CA TRP A 114 23.85 -10.16 2.55
C TRP A 114 24.71 -11.16 1.77
N THR A 115 24.09 -12.08 1.03
CA THR A 115 24.83 -13.05 0.19
C THR A 115 25.57 -12.35 -0.95
N SER A 116 24.95 -11.35 -1.59
CA SER A 116 25.58 -10.57 -2.67
C SER A 116 26.73 -9.69 -2.16
N THR A 117 26.63 -9.13 -0.94
CA THR A 117 27.70 -8.31 -0.34
C THR A 117 28.92 -9.15 0.05
N LYS A 118 28.72 -10.38 0.53
CA LYS A 118 29.82 -11.31 0.85
C LYS A 118 30.52 -11.88 -0.37
N ALA A 119 29.81 -12.07 -1.48
CA ALA A 119 30.41 -12.53 -2.73
C ALA A 119 31.36 -11.49 -3.36
N ASN A 120 31.18 -10.19 -3.04
CA ASN A 120 31.96 -9.10 -3.64
C ASN A 120 33.09 -8.56 -2.75
N THR A 121 33.30 -9.12 -1.56
CA THR A 121 34.37 -8.74 -0.61
C THR A 121 35.46 -9.81 -0.46
N SER A 122 35.53 -10.75 -1.39
CA SER A 122 36.59 -11.77 -1.47
C SER A 122 37.45 -11.54 -2.72
N LEU A 123 38.24 -10.46 -2.72
CA LEU A 123 39.43 -10.27 -3.57
C LEU A 123 40.53 -9.59 -2.76
#